data_AF-Q3SQ72-F1
#
_entry.id   AF-Q3SQ72-F1
#
_cell.length_a   1.000
_cell.length_b   1.000
_cell.length_c   1.000
_cell.angle_alpha   90.00
_cell.angle_beta   90.00
_cell.angle_gamma   90.00
#
_symmetry.space_group_name_H-M   'P 1'
#
loop_
_entity.id
_entity.type
_entity.pdbx_description
1 polymer ?
#
loop_
_entity_poly.entity_id
_entity_poly.type
_entity_poly.pdbx_seq_one_letter_code
_entity_poly.pdbx_strand_id
1 'polypeptide(L)'
;MTGDHRASASMLVWICSGFLAWGAAFAALYSVQALGCGFDWDEITIFGSIDAHRLLLIALFLAALFASAVLARLCARLPHRVRADDTARFLGNVAKLSAWAALAATLVSLGPVLFTTACY
;
A
#
# COMPACT_ATOMS: atom_id res chain seq x y z
N MET A 1 -20.76 21.77 -21.15
CA MET A 1 -20.50 20.32 -21.30
C MET A 1 -19.04 19.97 -20.95
N THR A 2 -18.51 20.43 -19.80
CA THR A 2 -17.09 20.22 -19.39
C THR A 2 -16.94 19.47 -18.07
N GLY A 3 -18.06 19.09 -17.43
CA GLY A 3 -18.08 18.39 -16.14
C GLY A 3 -17.81 16.88 -16.21
N ASP A 4 -17.99 16.27 -17.38
CA ASP A 4 -18.03 14.81 -17.53
C ASP A 4 -16.62 14.17 -17.51
N HIS A 5 -15.63 14.80 -18.16
CA HIS A 5 -14.24 14.31 -18.17
C HIS A 5 -13.59 14.31 -16.77
N ARG A 6 -13.92 15.29 -15.91
CA ARG A 6 -13.36 15.37 -14.56
C ARG A 6 -13.90 14.28 -13.64
N ALA A 7 -15.18 13.95 -13.76
CA ALA A 7 -15.80 12.88 -13.01
C ALA A 7 -15.19 11.52 -13.39
N SER A 8 -15.02 11.24 -14.68
CA SER A 8 -14.42 10.00 -15.17
C SER A 8 -12.94 9.85 -14.77
N ALA A 9 -12.14 10.91 -14.92
CA ALA A 9 -10.73 10.89 -14.50
C ALA A 9 -10.57 10.65 -12.98
N SER A 10 -11.43 11.27 -12.16
CA SER A 10 -11.40 11.08 -10.71
C SER A 10 -11.70 9.63 -10.31
N MET A 11 -12.59 8.96 -11.03
CA MET A 11 -12.96 7.57 -10.75
C MET A 11 -11.86 6.58 -11.15
N LEU A 12 -11.13 6.88 -12.24
CA LEU A 12 -9.98 6.10 -12.67
C LEU A 12 -8.87 6.13 -11.61
N VAL A 13 -8.61 7.31 -11.02
CA VAL A 13 -7.63 7.47 -9.93
C VAL A 13 -8.00 6.62 -8.72
N TRP A 14 -9.29 6.56 -8.34
CA TRP A 14 -9.76 5.73 -7.22
C TRP A 14 -9.62 4.22 -7.46
N ILE A 15 -9.70 3.76 -8.70
CA ILE A 15 -9.52 2.34 -9.02
C ILE A 15 -8.05 1.97 -8.95
N CYS A 16 -7.19 2.81 -9.51
CA CYS A 16 -5.75 2.59 -9.54
C CYS A 16 -5.08 2.86 -8.19
N SER A 17 -5.70 3.65 -7.30
CA SER A 17 -5.07 4.08 -6.04
C SER A 17 -4.64 2.91 -5.15
N GLY A 18 -5.39 1.80 -5.13
CA GLY A 18 -5.02 0.60 -4.37
C GLY A 18 -3.69 0.02 -4.83
N PHE A 19 -3.56 -0.24 -6.13
CA PHE A 19 -2.33 -0.79 -6.70
C PHE A 19 -1.17 0.21 -6.73
N LEU A 20 -1.44 1.50 -6.92
CA LEU A 20 -0.42 2.55 -6.83
C LEU A 20 0.14 2.67 -5.41
N ALA A 21 -0.72 2.65 -4.39
CA ALA A 21 -0.30 2.66 -2.99
C ALA A 21 0.53 1.41 -2.65
N TRP A 22 0.09 0.23 -3.10
CA TRP A 22 0.84 -1.01 -2.93
C TRP A 22 2.21 -0.95 -3.62
N GLY A 23 2.25 -0.53 -4.89
CA GLY A 23 3.50 -0.45 -5.66
C GLY A 23 4.49 0.57 -5.07
N ALA A 24 4.01 1.72 -4.60
CA ALA A 24 4.83 2.70 -3.92
C ALA A 24 5.39 2.17 -2.60
N ALA A 25 4.57 1.49 -1.79
CA ALA A 25 5.01 0.86 -0.55
C ALA A 25 6.05 -0.23 -0.82
N PHE A 26 5.83 -1.09 -1.82
CA PHE A 26 6.76 -2.13 -2.22
C PHE A 26 8.11 -1.55 -2.66
N ALA A 27 8.09 -0.53 -3.54
CA ALA A 27 9.31 0.13 -4.00
C ALA A 27 10.08 0.80 -2.85
N ALA A 28 9.37 1.47 -1.93
CA ALA A 28 10.00 2.10 -0.77
C ALA A 28 10.67 1.07 0.14
N LEU A 29 9.99 -0.03 0.46
CA LEU A 29 10.51 -1.07 1.34
C LEU A 29 11.72 -1.78 0.74
N TYR A 30 11.66 -2.16 -0.55
CA TYR A 30 12.80 -2.77 -1.24
C TYR A 30 13.99 -1.82 -1.35
N SER A 31 13.74 -0.54 -1.62
CA SER A 31 14.82 0.46 -1.70
C SER A 31 15.50 0.64 -0.34
N VAL A 32 14.71 0.75 0.73
CA VAL A 32 15.25 0.86 2.10
C VAL A 32 16.00 -0.41 2.50
N GLN A 33 15.52 -1.58 2.12
CA GLN A 33 16.22 -2.85 2.36
C GLN A 33 17.59 -2.87 1.66
N ALA A 34 17.63 -2.55 0.36
CA ALA A 34 18.87 -2.50 -0.40
C ALA A 34 19.86 -1.45 0.13
N LEU A 35 19.37 -0.27 0.50
CA LEU A 35 20.20 0.77 1.11
C LEU A 35 20.70 0.35 2.49
N GLY A 36 19.85 -0.25 3.32
CA GLY A 36 20.26 -0.68 4.66
C GLY A 36 21.36 -1.72 4.64
N CYS A 37 21.31 -2.68 3.72
CA CYS A 37 22.39 -3.65 3.54
C CYS A 37 23.63 -3.06 2.87
N GLY A 38 23.48 -2.05 1.99
CA GLY A 38 24.62 -1.40 1.35
C GLY A 38 25.38 -0.39 2.23
N PHE A 39 24.76 0.05 3.32
CA PHE A 39 25.31 1.03 4.28
C PHE A 39 25.50 0.44 5.69
N ASP A 40 25.46 -0.88 5.82
CA ASP A 40 25.68 -1.62 7.08
C ASP A 40 24.81 -1.13 8.25
N TRP A 41 23.54 -0.79 7.97
CA TRP A 41 22.58 -0.36 9.02
C TRP A 41 22.18 -1.50 9.97
N ASP A 42 22.54 -2.73 9.64
CA ASP A 42 22.44 -3.92 10.48
C ASP A 42 23.53 -3.99 11.56
N GLU A 43 24.65 -3.27 11.44
CA GLU A 43 25.66 -3.19 12.51
C GLU A 43 25.17 -2.37 13.72
N ILE A 44 24.16 -1.51 13.53
CA ILE A 44 23.59 -0.65 14.58
C ILE A 44 22.55 -1.46 15.37
N THR A 45 23.02 -2.18 16.39
CA THR A 45 22.20 -2.92 17.34
C THR A 45 21.54 -1.97 18.35
N ILE A 46 20.19 -1.98 18.41
CA ILE A 46 19.43 -1.13 19.37
C ILE A 46 19.00 -1.94 20.59
N PHE A 47 18.47 -3.15 20.39
CA PHE A 47 17.99 -4.03 21.46
C PHE A 47 18.48 -5.45 21.24
N GLY A 48 19.69 -5.76 21.71
CA GLY A 48 20.27 -7.10 21.63
C GLY A 48 20.40 -7.60 20.20
N SER A 49 19.42 -8.39 19.73
CA SER A 49 19.33 -8.99 18.38
C SER A 49 18.40 -8.24 17.40
N ILE A 50 17.93 -7.05 17.77
CA ILE A 50 17.12 -6.19 16.90
C ILE A 50 17.96 -4.99 16.46
N ASP A 51 18.28 -4.99 15.17
CA ASP A 51 19.02 -3.93 14.51
C ASP A 51 18.10 -2.77 14.12
N ALA A 52 18.67 -1.57 14.05
CA ALA A 52 17.98 -0.35 13.62
C ALA A 52 17.29 -0.55 12.27
N HIS A 53 17.93 -1.29 11.37
CA HIS A 53 17.40 -1.62 10.06
C HIS A 53 16.09 -2.42 10.13
N ARG A 54 16.03 -3.44 10.98
CA ARG A 54 14.83 -4.28 11.14
C ARG A 54 13.66 -3.47 11.71
N LEU A 55 13.92 -2.59 12.67
CA LEU A 55 12.91 -1.68 13.22
C LEU A 55 12.33 -0.75 12.14
N LEU A 56 13.18 -0.18 11.28
CA LEU A 56 12.75 0.68 10.19
C LEU A 56 11.88 -0.06 9.17
N LEU A 57 12.29 -1.27 8.79
CA LEU A 57 11.51 -2.13 7.88
C LEU A 57 10.14 -2.49 8.46
N ILE A 58 10.07 -2.84 9.75
CA ILE A 58 8.81 -3.11 10.45
C ILE A 58 7.93 -1.86 10.49
N ALA A 59 8.53 -0.69 10.79
CA ALA A 59 7.79 0.57 10.81
C ALA A 59 7.20 0.92 9.43
N LEU A 60 7.97 0.74 8.36
CA LEU A 60 7.50 0.91 6.98
C LEU A 60 6.40 -0.08 6.60
N PHE A 61 6.53 -1.34 7.01
CA PHE A 61 5.49 -2.35 6.81
C PHE A 61 4.18 -1.97 7.51
N LEU A 62 4.25 -1.55 8.77
CA LEU A 62 3.07 -1.11 9.52
C LEU A 62 2.45 0.15 8.92
N ALA A 63 3.28 1.10 8.47
CA ALA A 63 2.81 2.30 7.79
C ALA A 63 2.11 1.96 6.47
N ALA A 64 2.66 1.04 5.67
CA ALA A 64 2.05 0.56 4.43
C ALA A 64 0.72 -0.15 4.69
N LEU A 65 0.68 -1.03 5.70
CA LEU A 65 -0.54 -1.72 6.12
C LEU A 65 -1.61 -0.74 6.57
N PHE A 66 -1.24 0.25 7.38
CA PHE A 66 -2.13 1.32 7.84
C PHE A 66 -2.66 2.15 6.68
N ALA A 67 -1.79 2.59 5.76
CA ALA A 67 -2.17 3.36 4.58
C ALA A 67 -3.15 2.59 3.69
N SER A 68 -2.87 1.31 3.42
CA SER A 68 -3.76 0.43 2.65
C SER A 68 -5.10 0.21 3.35
N ALA A 69 -5.12 0.06 4.68
CA ALA A 69 -6.34 -0.10 5.46
C ALA A 69 -7.19 1.20 5.48
N VAL A 70 -6.54 2.35 5.61
CA VAL A 70 -7.20 3.66 5.51
C VAL A 70 -7.79 3.84 4.11
N LEU A 71 -7.04 3.52 3.06
CA LEU A 71 -7.51 3.62 1.68
C LEU A 71 -8.71 2.69 1.43
N ALA A 72 -8.65 1.44 1.91
CA ALA A 72 -9.79 0.51 1.83
C ALA A 72 -11.03 1.05 2.56
N ARG A 73 -10.87 1.65 3.74
CA ARG A 73 -11.96 2.29 4.49
C ARG A 73 -12.52 3.51 3.76
N LEU A 74 -11.66 4.34 3.16
CA LEU A 74 -12.09 5.49 2.35
C LEU A 74 -12.88 5.01 1.13
N CYS A 75 -12.39 4.04 0.38
CA CYS A 75 -13.09 3.40 -0.74
C CYS A 75 -14.46 2.83 -0.31
N ALA A 76 -14.55 2.21 0.87
CA ALA A 76 -15.80 1.67 1.40
C ALA A 76 -16.80 2.77 1.82
N ARG A 77 -16.33 3.97 2.14
CA ARG A 77 -17.15 5.11 2.56
C ARG A 77 -17.53 6.06 1.43
N LEU A 78 -17.00 5.88 0.21
CA LEU A 78 -17.45 6.67 -0.93
C LEU A 78 -18.97 6.46 -1.08
N PRO A 79 -19.78 7.51 -0.87
CA PRO A 79 -21.21 7.36 -0.96
C PRO A 79 -21.53 7.07 -2.43
N HIS A 80 -22.43 6.12 -2.69
CA HIS A 80 -23.00 5.82 -4.01
C HIS A 80 -23.85 7.01 -4.52
N ARG A 81 -23.26 8.22 -4.59
CA ARG A 81 -23.93 9.47 -4.95
C ARG A 81 -24.03 9.67 -6.46
N VAL A 82 -23.51 8.75 -7.26
CA VAL A 82 -23.72 8.76 -8.70
C VAL A 82 -24.93 7.89 -8.99
N ARG A 83 -26.01 8.58 -9.34
CA ARG A 83 -27.27 8.12 -9.97
C ARG A 83 -27.09 6.76 -10.67
N ALA A 84 -28.05 5.86 -10.43
CA ALA A 84 -28.08 4.44 -10.79
C ALA A 84 -27.69 4.09 -12.25
N ASP A 85 -26.39 4.15 -12.56
CA ASP A 85 -25.78 3.53 -13.73
C ASP A 85 -24.99 2.30 -13.27
N ASP A 86 -25.22 1.16 -13.92
CA ASP A 86 -24.54 -0.11 -13.60
C ASP A 86 -23.01 0.02 -13.67
N THR A 87 -22.52 0.89 -14.55
CA THR A 87 -21.09 1.22 -14.68
C THR A 87 -20.52 1.81 -13.39
N ALA A 88 -21.23 2.73 -12.72
CA ALA A 88 -20.75 3.35 -11.48
C ALA A 88 -20.71 2.35 -10.31
N ARG A 89 -21.65 1.39 -10.28
CA ARG A 89 -21.65 0.28 -9.31
C ARG A 89 -20.50 -0.68 -9.55
N PHE A 90 -20.25 -1.04 -10.81
CA PHE A 90 -19.11 -1.88 -11.20
C PHE A 90 -17.78 -1.23 -10.79
N LEU A 91 -17.56 0.03 -11.16
CA LEU A 91 -16.33 0.78 -10.84
C LEU A 91 -16.11 0.88 -9.31
N GLY A 92 -17.16 1.10 -8.52
CA GLY A 92 -17.07 1.08 -7.06
C GLY A 92 -16.72 -0.29 -6.46
N ASN A 93 -17.19 -1.39 -7.07
CA ASN A 93 -16.83 -2.75 -6.66
C ASN A 93 -15.37 -3.08 -7.04
N VAL A 94 -14.93 -2.65 -8.22
CA VAL A 94 -13.53 -2.81 -8.64
C VAL A 94 -12.58 -2.04 -7.71
N ALA A 95 -12.92 -0.80 -7.32
CA ALA A 95 -12.12 -0.04 -6.37
C ALA A 95 -12.04 -0.69 -4.96
N LYS A 96 -13.13 -1.33 -4.51
CA LYS A 96 -13.13 -2.11 -3.26
C LYS A 96 -12.27 -3.36 -3.39
N LEU A 97 -12.39 -4.11 -4.49
CA LEU A 97 -11.59 -5.30 -4.75
C LEU A 97 -10.11 -4.96 -4.90
N SER A 98 -9.76 -3.86 -5.57
CA SER A 98 -8.36 -3.43 -5.73
C SER A 98 -7.74 -3.02 -4.39
N ALA A 99 -8.50 -2.39 -3.49
CA ALA A 99 -8.02 -2.08 -2.15
C ALA A 99 -7.78 -3.33 -1.29
N TRP A 100 -8.66 -4.33 -1.37
CA TRP A 100 -8.45 -5.63 -0.70
C TRP A 100 -7.29 -6.43 -1.30
N ALA A 101 -7.17 -6.45 -2.63
CA ALA A 101 -6.06 -7.07 -3.33
C ALA A 101 -4.73 -6.41 -2.94
N ALA A 102 -4.70 -5.08 -2.85
CA ALA A 102 -3.53 -4.32 -2.38
C ALA A 102 -3.14 -4.71 -0.94
N LEU A 103 -4.11 -4.82 -0.02
CA LEU A 103 -3.85 -5.29 1.35
C LEU A 103 -3.28 -6.71 1.38
N ALA A 104 -3.88 -7.64 0.63
CA ALA A 104 -3.41 -9.01 0.54
C ALA A 104 -1.99 -9.07 -0.04
N ALA A 105 -1.73 -8.30 -1.09
CA ALA A 105 -0.40 -8.20 -1.69
C ALA A 105 0.61 -7.54 -0.74
N THR A 106 0.22 -6.55 0.06
CA THR A 106 1.08 -5.99 1.12
C THR A 106 1.47 -7.09 2.11
N LEU A 107 0.51 -7.88 2.59
CA LEU A 107 0.77 -8.97 3.55
C LEU A 107 1.66 -10.06 2.96
N VAL A 108 1.42 -10.47 1.71
CA VAL A 108 2.20 -11.54 1.07
C VAL A 108 3.59 -11.08 0.68
N SER A 109 3.72 -9.89 0.08
CA SER A 109 5.01 -9.40 -0.42
C SER A 109 5.91 -8.83 0.67
N LEU A 110 5.34 -8.21 1.72
CA LEU A 110 6.11 -7.58 2.78
C LEU A 110 6.11 -8.40 4.08
N GLY A 111 5.18 -9.34 4.27
CA GLY A 111 5.13 -10.20 5.47
C GLY A 111 6.39 -11.00 5.78
N PRO A 112 7.16 -11.49 4.78
CA PRO A 112 8.44 -12.16 5.03
C PRO A 112 9.44 -11.31 5.83
N VAL A 113 9.34 -9.98 5.80
CA VAL A 113 10.22 -9.06 6.55
C VAL A 113 10.25 -9.31 8.06
N LEU A 114 9.22 -9.96 8.60
CA LEU A 114 9.13 -10.32 10.02
C LEU A 114 10.01 -11.53 10.37
N PHE A 115 10.28 -12.42 9.41
CA PHE A 115 10.90 -13.73 9.63
C PHE A 115 12.26 -13.89 8.95
N THR A 116 12.52 -13.18 7.86
CA THR A 116 13.77 -13.32 7.10
C THR A 116 14.89 -12.46 7.67
N THR A 117 16.13 -12.92 7.55
CA THR A 117 17.31 -12.07 7.74
C THR A 117 17.29 -10.97 6.69
N ALA A 118 17.52 -9.71 7.11
CA ALA A 118 17.33 -8.56 6.24
C ALA A 118 18.41 -8.44 5.15
N CYS A 119 19.62 -8.92 5.46
CA CYS A 119 20.77 -8.93 4.58
C CYS A 119 21.29 -10.38 4.45
N TYR A 120 21.58 -10.79 3.22
CA TYR A 120 22.28 -12.02 2.85
C TYR A 120 23.43 -11.63 1.93
#